data_AF-A0A840LHS2-F1
#
_entry.id   AF-A0A840LHS2-F1
#
_cell.length_a   1.000
_cell.length_b   1.000
_cell.length_c   1.000
_cell.angle_alpha   90.00
_cell.angle_beta   90.00
_cell.angle_gamma   90.00
#
_symmetry.space_group_name_H-M   'P 1'
#
loop_
_entity.id
_entity.type
_entity.pdbx_description
1 polymer ?
#
loop_
_entity_poly.entity_id
_entity_poly.type
_entity_poly.pdbx_seq_one_letter_code
_entity_poly.pdbx_strand_id
1 'polypeptide(L)'
;MSPQARKAKKEAAALPLGAALMSEAVIPIWGRQLAAIQHSVQGGTVELLSSVASILGLQDQLSAELKNLPPDSPATRALQQLNEEFQQQCEQALRALQFSDRVVQMIDILYQDTERFCQQLPGMAQATAADAQAWLDALETRYTTDEQRQFHRGEDTKPAQDNVEFF
;
A
#
# COMPACT_ATOMS: atom_id res chain seq x y z
N MET A 1 -33.89 43.12 0.57
CA MET A 1 -33.61 41.66 0.63
C MET A 1 -34.51 41.05 1.69
N SER A 2 -35.25 39.98 1.35
CA SER A 2 -36.13 39.30 2.30
C SER A 2 -35.34 38.53 3.39
N PRO A 3 -35.86 38.36 4.61
CA PRO A 3 -35.18 37.67 5.72
C PRO A 3 -34.75 36.24 5.36
N GLN A 4 -35.55 35.51 4.59
CA GLN A 4 -35.22 34.17 4.07
C GLN A 4 -33.99 34.16 3.16
N ALA A 5 -33.83 35.15 2.27
CA ALA A 5 -32.68 35.25 1.37
C ALA A 5 -31.38 35.55 2.13
N ARG A 6 -31.47 36.24 3.28
CA ARG A 6 -30.32 36.55 4.14
C ARG A 6 -29.90 35.33 4.97
N LYS A 7 -30.86 34.49 5.39
CA LYS A 7 -30.61 33.22 6.10
C LYS A 7 -29.97 32.18 5.17
N ALA A 8 -30.55 31.98 3.97
CA ALA A 8 -30.03 31.06 2.97
C ALA A 8 -28.61 31.40 2.51
N LYS A 9 -28.30 32.70 2.32
CA LYS A 9 -26.93 33.15 1.97
C LYS A 9 -25.93 32.89 3.11
N LYS A 10 -26.38 32.93 4.37
CA LYS A 10 -25.54 32.68 5.55
C LYS A 10 -25.30 31.18 5.77
N GLU A 11 -26.31 30.34 5.53
CA GLU A 11 -26.19 28.88 5.54
C GLU A 11 -25.33 28.37 4.38
N ALA A 12 -25.50 28.93 3.17
CA ALA A 12 -24.68 28.62 2.00
C ALA A 12 -23.21 29.07 2.15
N ALA A 13 -22.95 30.14 2.91
CA ALA A 13 -21.58 30.55 3.26
C ALA A 13 -20.99 29.74 4.44
N ALA A 14 -21.84 29.18 5.30
CA ALA A 14 -21.43 28.36 6.44
C ALA A 14 -21.06 26.92 6.05
N LEU A 15 -21.65 26.36 4.99
CA LEU A 15 -21.32 25.03 4.46
C LEU A 15 -19.85 24.91 4.00
N PRO A 16 -19.29 25.83 3.18
CA PRO A 16 -17.88 25.84 2.81
C PRO A 16 -16.96 26.08 4.02
N LEU A 17 -17.37 26.93 4.96
CA LEU A 17 -16.60 27.22 6.17
C LEU A 17 -16.56 26.00 7.12
N GLY A 18 -17.70 25.32 7.29
CA GLY A 18 -17.80 24.10 8.08
C GLY A 18 -17.03 22.95 7.45
N ALA A 19 -17.09 22.80 6.11
CA ALA A 19 -16.28 21.83 5.38
C ALA A 19 -14.78 22.10 5.55
N ALA A 20 -14.35 23.37 5.44
CA ALA A 20 -12.97 23.78 5.66
C ALA A 20 -12.50 23.46 7.10
N LEU A 21 -13.29 23.84 8.11
CA LEU A 21 -12.99 23.55 9.52
C LEU A 21 -12.90 22.04 9.80
N MET A 22 -13.82 21.25 9.24
CA MET A 22 -13.81 19.80 9.40
C MET A 22 -12.61 19.17 8.69
N SER A 23 -12.25 19.65 7.48
CA SER A 23 -11.06 19.18 6.77
C SER A 23 -9.77 19.49 7.53
N GLU A 24 -9.66 20.70 8.09
CA GLU A 24 -8.49 21.15 8.85
C GLU A 24 -8.34 20.38 10.17
N ALA A 25 -9.44 20.01 10.82
CA ALA A 25 -9.41 19.24 12.06
C ALA A 25 -9.17 17.74 11.84
N VAL A 26 -9.83 17.15 10.84
CA VAL A 26 -9.89 15.69 10.67
C VAL A 26 -8.72 15.15 9.85
N ILE A 27 -8.32 15.85 8.79
CA ILE A 27 -7.29 15.33 7.86
C ILE A 27 -5.93 15.15 8.55
N PRO A 28 -5.46 16.05 9.43
CA PRO A 28 -4.24 15.81 10.19
C PRO A 28 -4.32 14.58 11.10
N ILE A 29 -5.51 14.25 11.63
CA ILE A 29 -5.71 13.04 12.45
C ILE A 29 -5.64 11.80 11.58
N TRP A 30 -6.36 11.78 10.44
CA TRP A 30 -6.29 10.68 9.48
C TRP A 30 -4.88 10.49 8.94
N GLY A 31 -4.19 11.59 8.70
CA GLY A 31 -2.79 11.61 8.33
C GLY A 31 -1.88 10.90 9.34
N ARG A 32 -2.00 11.24 10.63
CA ARG A 32 -1.26 10.56 11.70
C ARG A 32 -1.63 9.08 11.84
N GLN A 33 -2.90 8.72 11.66
CA GLN A 33 -3.35 7.33 11.70
C GLN A 33 -2.76 6.53 10.53
N LEU A 34 -2.75 7.12 9.34
CA LEU A 34 -2.18 6.51 8.15
C LEU A 34 -0.68 6.29 8.30
N ALA A 35 0.05 7.28 8.82
CA ALA A 35 1.46 7.15 9.16
C ALA A 35 1.73 6.07 10.23
N ALA A 36 0.87 5.95 11.24
CA ALA A 36 0.97 4.90 12.26
C ALA A 36 0.75 3.50 11.66
N ILE A 37 -0.21 3.36 10.74
CA ILE A 37 -0.45 2.11 10.01
C ILE A 37 0.77 1.76 9.15
N GLN A 38 1.31 2.72 8.38
CA GLN A 38 2.53 2.51 7.59
C GLN A 38 3.70 2.05 8.44
N HIS A 39 3.98 2.75 9.54
CA HIS A 39 5.08 2.39 10.44
C HIS A 39 4.89 0.98 11.05
N SER A 40 3.66 0.62 11.42
CA SER A 40 3.37 -0.73 11.93
C SER A 40 3.56 -1.81 10.86
N VAL A 41 3.16 -1.55 9.61
CA VAL A 41 3.34 -2.49 8.49
C VAL A 41 4.81 -2.63 8.12
N GLN A 42 5.56 -1.52 8.07
CA GLN A 42 7.01 -1.54 7.83
C GLN A 42 7.75 -2.33 8.90
N GLY A 43 7.46 -2.05 10.18
CA GLY A 43 8.07 -2.77 11.30
C GLY A 43 7.85 -4.28 11.24
N GLY A 44 6.59 -4.70 11.07
CA GLY A 44 6.25 -6.13 10.93
C GLY A 44 6.89 -6.79 9.71
N THR A 45 7.01 -6.05 8.59
CA THR A 45 7.65 -6.58 7.37
C THR A 45 9.15 -6.78 7.57
N VAL A 46 9.85 -5.85 8.23
CA VAL A 46 11.28 -6.00 8.53
C VAL A 46 11.54 -7.19 9.45
N GLU A 47 10.71 -7.37 10.49
CA GLU A 47 10.81 -8.53 11.38
C GLU A 47 10.60 -9.84 10.63
N LEU A 48 9.60 -9.91 9.74
CA LEU A 48 9.34 -11.08 8.91
C LEU A 48 10.48 -11.36 7.93
N LEU A 49 11.03 -10.34 7.27
CA LEU A 49 12.19 -10.49 6.38
C LEU A 49 13.41 -11.04 7.15
N SER A 50 13.64 -10.55 8.36
CA SER A 50 14.71 -11.07 9.23
C SER A 50 14.45 -12.52 9.64
N SER A 51 13.19 -12.88 9.92
CA SER A 51 12.80 -14.26 10.24
C SER A 51 13.04 -15.18 9.06
N VAL A 52 12.60 -14.81 7.85
CA VAL A 52 12.80 -15.60 6.63
C VAL A 52 14.29 -15.72 6.30
N ALA A 53 15.08 -14.66 6.43
CA ALA A 53 16.52 -14.72 6.23
C ALA A 53 17.20 -15.71 7.21
N SER A 54 16.76 -15.73 8.47
CA SER A 54 17.24 -16.68 9.47
C SER A 54 16.86 -18.12 9.11
N ILE A 55 15.64 -18.32 8.62
CA ILE A 55 15.13 -19.61 8.16
C ILE A 55 15.95 -20.12 6.96
N LEU A 56 16.25 -19.28 5.98
CA LEU A 56 17.11 -19.62 4.84
C LEU A 56 18.52 -20.03 5.30
N GLY A 57 19.09 -19.31 6.28
CA GLY A 57 20.37 -19.68 6.86
C GLY A 57 20.37 -21.05 7.57
N LEU A 58 19.28 -21.40 8.25
CA LEU A 58 19.09 -22.74 8.83
C LEU A 58 18.91 -23.81 7.75
N GLN A 59 18.22 -23.48 6.66
CA GLN A 59 18.04 -24.37 5.51
C GLN A 59 19.38 -24.66 4.80
N ASP A 60 20.24 -23.66 4.62
CA ASP A 60 21.59 -23.87 4.05
C ASP A 60 22.42 -24.83 4.90
N GLN A 61 22.34 -24.69 6.23
CA GLN A 61 22.98 -25.61 7.17
C GLN A 61 22.40 -27.02 7.06
N LEU A 62 21.07 -27.16 7.01
CA LEU A 62 20.41 -28.44 6.83
C LEU A 62 20.82 -29.11 5.50
N SER A 63 20.86 -28.34 4.41
CA SER A 63 21.30 -28.81 3.09
C SER A 63 22.74 -29.33 3.12
N ALA A 64 23.64 -28.64 3.82
CA ALA A 64 25.02 -29.08 4.01
C ALA A 64 25.10 -30.41 4.79
N GLU A 65 24.33 -30.56 5.87
CA GLU A 65 24.26 -31.79 6.64
C GLU A 65 23.66 -32.96 5.83
N LEU A 66 22.61 -32.70 5.04
CA LEU A 66 22.00 -33.71 4.17
C LEU A 66 22.96 -34.22 3.09
N LYS A 67 23.87 -33.37 2.58
CA LYS A 67 24.91 -33.79 1.64
C LYS A 67 25.95 -34.72 2.26
N ASN A 68 26.11 -34.69 3.57
CA ASN A 68 27.02 -35.59 4.31
C ASN A 68 26.39 -36.97 4.59
N LEU A 69 25.09 -37.13 4.39
CA LEU A 69 24.40 -38.40 4.58
C LEU A 69 24.52 -39.32 3.34
N PRO A 70 24.40 -40.65 3.52
CA PRO A 70 24.38 -41.57 2.39
C PRO A 70 23.21 -41.26 1.43
N PRO A 71 23.48 -41.00 0.14
CA PRO A 71 22.44 -40.55 -0.82
C PRO A 71 21.44 -41.67 -1.19
N ASP A 72 21.82 -42.94 -0.98
CA ASP A 72 21.02 -44.08 -1.40
C ASP A 72 19.85 -44.39 -0.45
N SER A 73 19.83 -43.77 0.73
CA SER A 73 18.74 -43.98 1.68
C SER A 73 17.46 -43.25 1.23
N PRO A 74 16.29 -43.92 1.22
CA PRO A 74 15.02 -43.27 0.89
C PRO A 74 14.68 -42.12 1.87
N ALA A 75 15.14 -42.20 3.11
CA ALA A 75 14.98 -41.12 4.09
C ALA A 75 15.82 -39.87 3.71
N THR A 76 17.04 -40.07 3.21
CA THR A 76 17.91 -38.96 2.76
C THR A 76 17.27 -38.23 1.57
N ARG A 77 16.73 -38.98 0.60
CA ARG A 77 16.02 -38.39 -0.55
C ARG A 77 14.76 -37.63 -0.14
N ALA A 78 13.97 -38.19 0.78
CA ALA A 78 12.77 -37.51 1.28
C ALA A 78 13.11 -36.20 2.01
N LEU A 79 14.19 -36.17 2.78
CA LEU A 79 14.67 -34.96 3.44
C LEU A 79 15.21 -33.92 2.46
N GLN A 80 15.88 -34.34 1.39
CA GLN A 80 16.32 -33.44 0.32
C GLN A 80 15.14 -32.78 -0.40
N GLN A 81 14.10 -33.56 -0.74
CA GLN A 81 12.87 -33.03 -1.35
C GLN A 81 12.16 -32.04 -0.42
N LEU A 82 11.98 -32.39 0.86
CA LEU A 82 11.37 -31.48 1.83
C LEU A 82 12.16 -30.18 1.99
N ASN A 83 13.49 -30.25 1.92
CA ASN A 83 14.36 -29.09 2.00
C ASN A 83 14.25 -28.18 0.77
N GLU A 84 14.05 -28.75 -0.43
CA GLU A 84 13.80 -28.00 -1.67
C GLU A 84 12.41 -27.33 -1.64
N GLU A 85 11.37 -28.04 -1.22
CA GLU A 85 10.02 -27.49 -1.06
C GLU A 85 10.03 -26.32 -0.04
N PHE A 86 10.73 -26.49 1.07
CA PHE A 86 10.85 -25.45 2.09
C PHE A 86 11.54 -24.19 1.56
N GLN A 87 12.55 -24.33 0.69
CA GLN A 87 13.20 -23.20 0.02
C GLN A 87 12.20 -22.42 -0.83
N GLN A 88 11.40 -23.11 -1.65
CA GLN A 88 10.41 -22.49 -2.51
C GLN A 88 9.36 -21.72 -1.69
N GLN A 89 8.93 -22.27 -0.55
CA GLN A 89 8.01 -21.59 0.37
C GLN A 89 8.63 -20.32 0.97
N CYS A 90 9.91 -20.35 1.32
CA CYS A 90 10.61 -19.16 1.82
C CYS A 90 10.73 -18.08 0.73
N GLU A 91 11.06 -18.45 -0.50
CA GLU A 91 11.08 -17.52 -1.64
C GLU A 91 9.70 -16.91 -1.91
N GLN A 92 8.63 -17.70 -1.79
CA GLN A 92 7.26 -17.20 -1.91
C GLN A 92 6.89 -16.23 -0.78
N ALA A 93 7.31 -16.51 0.46
CA ALA A 93 7.14 -15.61 1.58
C ALA A 93 7.88 -14.28 1.37
N LEU A 94 9.11 -14.30 0.83
CA LEU A 94 9.85 -13.08 0.49
C LEU A 94 9.11 -12.23 -0.55
N ARG A 95 8.54 -12.85 -1.60
CA ARG A 95 7.71 -12.14 -2.58
C ARG A 95 6.47 -11.51 -1.94
N ALA A 96 5.81 -12.23 -1.03
CA ALA A 96 4.66 -11.70 -0.29
C ALA A 96 5.05 -10.51 0.61
N LEU A 97 6.26 -10.49 1.17
CA LEU A 97 6.74 -9.37 1.98
C LEU A 97 7.05 -8.12 1.14
N GLN A 98 7.45 -8.28 -0.12
CA GLN A 98 7.61 -7.16 -1.06
C GLN A 98 6.29 -6.48 -1.39
N PHE A 99 5.16 -7.20 -1.32
CA PHE A 99 3.83 -6.60 -1.44
C PHE A 99 3.57 -5.59 -0.31
N SER A 100 4.03 -5.88 0.91
CA SER A 100 3.89 -4.94 2.04
C SER A 100 4.62 -3.63 1.80
N ASP A 101 5.82 -3.66 1.22
CA ASP A 101 6.55 -2.44 0.83
C ASP A 101 5.77 -1.65 -0.24
N ARG A 102 5.24 -2.33 -1.25
CA ARG A 102 4.38 -1.72 -2.28
C ARG A 102 3.16 -1.03 -1.65
N VAL A 103 2.47 -1.68 -0.70
CA VAL A 103 1.33 -1.07 0.02
C VAL A 103 1.74 0.18 0.78
N VAL A 104 2.89 0.16 1.46
CA VAL A 104 3.39 1.33 2.18
C VAL A 104 3.66 2.51 1.24
N GLN A 105 4.27 2.26 0.07
CA GLN A 105 4.47 3.28 -0.96
C GLN A 105 3.15 3.85 -1.48
N MET A 106 2.15 3.00 -1.74
CA MET A 106 0.83 3.43 -2.20
C MET A 106 0.16 4.36 -1.17
N ILE A 107 0.26 4.00 0.11
CA ILE A 107 -0.27 4.80 1.20
C ILE A 107 0.46 6.15 1.31
N ASP A 108 1.78 6.20 1.11
CA ASP A 108 2.58 7.42 1.23
C ASP A 108 2.21 8.44 0.13
N ILE A 109 1.99 7.97 -1.10
CA ILE A 109 1.50 8.81 -2.19
C ILE A 109 0.17 9.48 -1.82
N LEU A 110 -0.77 8.71 -1.26
CA LEU A 110 -2.10 9.21 -0.85
C LEU A 110 -2.03 10.16 0.35
N TYR A 111 -1.19 9.86 1.33
CA TYR A 111 -0.93 10.75 2.46
C TYR A 111 -0.45 12.12 1.98
N GLN A 112 0.62 12.12 1.17
CA GLN A 112 1.17 13.36 0.62
C GLN A 112 0.18 14.10 -0.29
N ASP A 113 -0.66 13.37 -1.05
CA ASP A 113 -1.70 14.00 -1.87
C ASP A 113 -2.80 14.65 -1.02
N THR A 114 -3.22 14.01 0.06
CA THR A 114 -4.20 14.61 0.99
C THR A 114 -3.65 15.83 1.71
N GLU A 115 -2.36 15.84 2.10
CA GLU A 115 -1.72 17.05 2.61
C GLU A 115 -1.69 18.18 1.56
N ARG A 116 -1.31 17.85 0.32
CA ARG A 116 -1.31 18.80 -0.81
C ARG A 116 -2.72 19.37 -1.01
N PHE A 117 -3.74 18.51 -0.98
CA PHE A 117 -5.14 18.90 -1.16
C PHE A 117 -5.60 19.88 -0.07
N CYS A 118 -5.33 19.58 1.20
CA CYS A 118 -5.66 20.47 2.32
C CYS A 118 -5.04 21.85 2.19
N GLN A 119 -3.77 21.92 1.80
CA GLN A 119 -3.05 23.18 1.67
C GLN A 119 -3.66 24.08 0.59
N GLN A 120 -4.15 23.48 -0.50
CA GLN A 120 -4.70 24.23 -1.63
C GLN A 120 -6.21 24.46 -1.55
N LEU A 121 -6.93 23.68 -0.73
CA LEU A 121 -8.38 23.75 -0.57
C LEU A 121 -8.92 25.18 -0.33
N PRO A 122 -8.31 26.04 0.52
CA PRO A 122 -8.80 27.41 0.72
C PRO A 122 -8.76 28.27 -0.56
N GLY A 123 -7.88 27.97 -1.51
CA GLY A 123 -7.73 28.67 -2.79
C GLY A 123 -8.66 28.15 -3.90
N MET A 124 -9.34 27.02 -3.68
CA MET A 124 -10.11 26.32 -4.72
C MET A 124 -11.58 26.77 -4.83
N ALA A 125 -11.95 27.91 -4.26
CA ALA A 125 -13.34 28.39 -4.25
C ALA A 125 -13.97 28.59 -5.65
N GLN A 126 -13.15 28.69 -6.70
CA GLN A 126 -13.57 28.81 -8.10
C GLN A 126 -12.97 27.70 -8.99
N ALA A 127 -12.50 26.60 -8.40
CA ALA A 127 -11.91 25.51 -9.17
C ALA A 127 -12.89 24.95 -10.19
N THR A 128 -12.39 24.71 -11.41
CA THR A 128 -13.14 24.18 -12.52
C THR A 128 -12.90 22.67 -12.68
N ALA A 129 -13.68 22.02 -13.55
CA ALA A 129 -13.43 20.63 -13.91
C ALA A 129 -12.04 20.41 -14.54
N ALA A 130 -11.51 21.42 -15.26
CA ALA A 130 -10.17 21.34 -15.83
C ALA A 130 -9.08 21.35 -14.75
N ASP A 131 -9.27 22.14 -13.68
CA ASP A 131 -8.35 22.16 -12.54
C ASP A 131 -8.36 20.83 -11.79
N ALA A 132 -9.54 20.23 -11.64
CA ALA A 132 -9.67 18.88 -11.08
C ALA A 132 -8.95 17.83 -11.94
N GLN A 133 -9.10 17.89 -13.26
CA GLN A 133 -8.40 16.96 -14.15
C GLN A 133 -6.88 17.13 -14.08
N ALA A 134 -6.38 18.37 -14.09
CA ALA A 134 -4.96 18.64 -13.96
C ALA A 134 -4.37 18.11 -12.63
N TRP A 135 -5.15 18.17 -11.54
CA TRP A 135 -4.77 17.55 -10.26
C TRP A 135 -4.64 16.04 -10.35
N LEU A 136 -5.63 15.39 -10.98
CA LEU A 136 -5.67 13.94 -11.16
C LEU A 136 -4.50 13.47 -12.04
N ASP A 137 -4.23 14.14 -13.15
CA ASP A 137 -3.09 13.84 -14.03
C ASP A 137 -1.76 13.95 -13.26
N ALA A 138 -1.60 14.99 -12.44
CA ALA A 138 -0.42 15.18 -11.58
C ALA A 138 -0.31 14.17 -10.43
N LEU A 139 -1.44 13.58 -10.00
CA LEU A 139 -1.44 12.46 -9.07
C LEU A 139 -1.02 11.17 -9.78
N GLU A 140 -1.51 10.92 -10.99
CA GLU A 140 -1.17 9.73 -11.78
C GLU A 140 0.34 9.62 -12.05
N THR A 141 1.04 10.74 -12.28
CA THR A 141 2.50 10.74 -12.48
C THR A 141 3.29 10.26 -11.27
N ARG A 142 2.69 10.23 -10.07
CA ARG A 142 3.35 9.82 -8.82
C ARG A 142 3.17 8.33 -8.52
N TYR A 143 2.35 7.62 -9.29
CA TYR A 143 2.12 6.19 -9.08
C TYR A 143 3.32 5.35 -9.49
N THR A 144 3.67 4.42 -8.62
CA THR A 144 4.77 3.47 -8.84
C THR A 144 4.27 2.14 -9.39
N THR A 145 2.94 1.93 -9.45
CA THR A 145 2.30 0.64 -9.73
C THR A 145 1.32 0.71 -10.90
N ASP A 146 1.18 -0.39 -11.65
CA ASP A 146 0.20 -0.50 -12.74
C ASP A 146 -1.23 -0.59 -12.22
N GLU A 147 -1.43 -1.22 -11.06
CA GLU A 147 -2.73 -1.31 -10.42
C GLU A 147 -3.24 0.09 -10.04
N GLN A 148 -2.41 0.96 -9.45
CA GLN A 148 -2.80 2.35 -9.16
C GLN A 148 -3.23 3.10 -10.43
N ARG A 149 -2.49 2.91 -11.54
CA ARG A 149 -2.80 3.51 -12.84
C ARG A 149 -4.14 3.01 -13.39
N GLN A 150 -4.40 1.70 -13.33
CA GLN A 150 -5.67 1.12 -13.78
C GLN A 150 -6.86 1.60 -12.94
N PHE A 151 -6.74 1.56 -11.62
CA PHE A 151 -7.78 2.07 -10.71
C PHE A 151 -8.05 3.56 -10.92
N HIS A 152 -7.00 4.37 -11.16
CA HIS A 152 -7.15 5.80 -11.42
C HIS A 152 -7.95 6.09 -12.69
N ARG A 153 -7.77 5.29 -13.75
CA ARG A 153 -8.51 5.43 -15.01
C ARG A 153 -9.92 4.85 -14.94
N GLY A 154 -10.32 4.25 -13.81
CA GLY A 154 -11.59 3.55 -13.67
C GLY A 154 -11.68 2.31 -14.57
N GLU A 155 -10.53 1.75 -14.95
CA GLU A 155 -10.46 0.47 -15.66
C GLU A 155 -10.82 -0.61 -14.64
N ASP A 156 -11.85 -1.43 -14.94
CA ASP A 156 -12.18 -2.59 -14.11
C ASP A 156 -10.92 -3.45 -13.99
N THR A 157 -10.38 -3.51 -12.78
CA THR A 157 -9.30 -4.41 -12.45
C THR A 157 -9.85 -5.82 -12.54
N LYS A 158 -9.77 -6.44 -13.72
CA LYS A 158 -9.45 -7.85 -13.71
C LYS A 158 -8.13 -7.91 -12.95
N PRO A 159 -8.05 -8.59 -11.79
CA PRO A 159 -6.74 -8.87 -11.23
C PRO A 159 -5.95 -9.44 -12.41
N ALA A 160 -4.79 -8.86 -12.70
CA ALA A 160 -3.86 -9.55 -13.57
C ALA A 160 -3.83 -10.96 -13.00
N GLN A 161 -4.20 -11.94 -13.82
CA GLN A 161 -3.84 -13.31 -13.53
C GLN A 161 -2.31 -13.31 -13.59
N ASP A 162 -1.67 -12.81 -12.52
CA ASP A 162 -0.52 -13.48 -12.00
C ASP A 162 -1.04 -14.89 -11.80
N ASN A 163 -0.71 -15.75 -12.76
CA ASN A 163 -0.62 -17.17 -12.55
C ASN A 163 0.38 -17.37 -11.39
N VAL A 164 -0.04 -17.05 -10.17
CA VAL A 164 0.28 -17.88 -9.03
C VAL A 164 -0.59 -19.11 -9.24
N GLU A 165 -0.16 -19.96 -10.17
CA GLU A 165 -0.54 -21.35 -10.19
C GLU A 165 -0.15 -21.89 -8.81
N PHE A 166 -1.16 -22.07 -7.95
CA PHE A 166 -1.03 -22.92 -6.79
C PHE A 166 -0.87 -24.34 -7.31
N PHE A 167 0.38 -24.80 -7.41
CA PHE A 167 0.75 -26.20 -7.53
C PHE A 167 1.87 -26.49 -6.53
#